data_AF-A0A392VTQ4-F1
#
_entry.id   AF-A0A392VTQ4-F1
#
_cell.length_a   1.000
_cell.length_b   1.000
_cell.length_c   1.000
_cell.angle_alpha   90.00
_cell.angle_beta   90.00
_cell.angle_gamma   90.00
#
_symmetry.space_group_name_H-M   'P 1'
#
loop_
_entity.id
_entity.type
_entity.pdbx_description
1 polymer ?
#
loop_
_entity_poly.entity_id
_entity_poly.type
_entity_poly.pdbx_seq_one_letter_code
_entity_poly.pdbx_strand_id
1 'polypeptide(L)' 'MLREEENHWWRNARKRLGAGGVAITWEMFKREFWVKYFPADVRNRKVVEFL' A
#
# COMPACT_ATOMS: atom_id res chain seq x y z
N MET A 1 -16.22 -0.33 11.05
CA MET A 1 -14.91 0.15 11.52
C MET A 1 -13.77 -0.17 10.54
N LEU A 2 -13.34 -1.43 10.34
CA LEU A 2 -12.23 -1.73 9.40
C LEU A 2 -12.53 -1.34 7.93
N ARG A 3 -13.74 -1.66 7.43
CA ARG A 3 -14.16 -1.32 6.06
C ARG A 3 -14.20 0.19 5.78
N GLU A 4 -14.62 1.00 6.76
CA GLU A 4 -14.63 2.46 6.58
C GLU A 4 -13.22 3.02 6.52
N GLU A 5 -12.31 2.50 7.33
CA GLU A 5 -10.91 2.94 7.38
C GLU A 5 -10.15 2.54 6.11
N GLU A 6 -10.37 1.34 5.59
CA GLU A 6 -9.82 0.89 4.31
C GLU A 6 -10.30 1.75 3.14
N ASN A 7 -11.61 2.07 3.11
CA ASN A 7 -12.17 2.94 2.09
C ASN A 7 -11.60 4.36 2.17
N HIS A 8 -11.37 4.88 3.37
CA HIS A 8 -10.81 6.21 3.54
C HIS A 8 -9.35 6.28 3.09
N TRP A 9 -8.51 5.31 3.49
CA TRP A 9 -7.12 5.24 3.04
C TRP A 9 -7.03 5.09 1.52
N TRP A 10 -7.79 4.16 0.93
CA TRP A 10 -7.69 3.87 -0.50
C TRP A 10 -8.14 5.05 -1.36
N ARG A 11 -9.19 5.78 -0.94
CA ARG A 11 -9.60 7.03 -1.62
C ARG A 11 -8.49 8.07 -1.64
N ASN A 12 -7.73 8.21 -0.54
CA ASN A 12 -6.62 9.15 -0.46
C ASN A 12 -5.40 8.66 -1.27
N ALA A 13 -5.09 7.37 -1.26
CA ALA A 13 -4.03 6.78 -2.08
C ALA A 13 -4.32 6.95 -3.58
N ARG A 14 -5.56 6.67 -4.04
CA ARG A 14 -5.96 6.86 -5.44
C ARG A 14 -5.81 8.29 -5.93
N LYS A 15 -6.15 9.28 -5.10
CA LYS A 15 -5.97 10.70 -5.45
C LYS A 15 -4.50 11.06 -5.67
N ARG A 16 -3.60 10.51 -4.83
CA ARG A 16 -2.15 10.73 -4.96
C ARG A 16 -1.56 10.01 -6.17
N LEU A 17 -1.95 8.75 -6.39
CA LEU A 17 -1.43 7.93 -7.49
C LEU A 17 -1.96 8.34 -8.87
N GLY A 18 -3.21 8.79 -8.95
CA GLY A 18 -3.86 9.23 -10.20
C GLY A 18 -3.77 10.73 -10.45
N ALA A 19 -2.89 11.45 -9.75
CA ALA A 19 -2.66 12.87 -10.00
C ALA A 19 -2.24 13.09 -11.46
N GLY A 20 -2.79 14.12 -12.12
CA GLY A 20 -2.48 14.42 -13.52
C GLY A 20 -3.13 13.48 -14.55
N GLY A 21 -4.11 12.66 -14.18
CA GLY A 21 -4.83 11.77 -15.10
C GLY A 21 -4.07 10.48 -15.45
N VAL A 22 -3.00 10.18 -14.72
CA VAL A 22 -2.22 8.94 -14.88
C VAL A 22 -3.06 7.74 -14.45
N ALA A 23 -3.15 6.74 -15.32
CA ALA A 23 -3.78 5.47 -14.98
C ALA A 23 -2.99 4.78 -13.85
N ILE A 24 -3.68 4.40 -12.78
CA ILE A 24 -3.05 3.66 -11.68
C ILE A 24 -2.73 2.25 -12.17
N THR A 25 -1.44 1.95 -12.34
CA THR A 25 -1.01 0.61 -12.75
C THR A 25 -1.12 -0.37 -11.58
N TRP A 26 -1.18 -1.66 -11.90
CA TRP A 26 -1.20 -2.73 -10.91
C TRP A 26 0.05 -2.71 -10.00
N GLU A 27 1.21 -2.32 -10.52
CA GLU A 27 2.44 -2.16 -9.71
C GLU A 27 2.36 -1.03 -8.69
N MET A 28 1.79 0.12 -9.08
CA MET A 28 1.60 1.26 -8.17
C MET A 28 0.67 0.89 -7.01
N PHE A 29 -0.41 0.17 -7.31
CA PHE A 29 -1.30 -0.36 -6.28
C PHE A 29 -0.57 -1.29 -5.32
N LYS A 30 0.16 -2.29 -5.84
CA LYS A 30 0.93 -3.22 -5.00
C LYS A 30 1.88 -2.47 -4.08
N ARG A 31 2.62 -1.47 -4.57
CA ARG A 31 3.56 -0.71 -3.74
C ARG A 31 2.88 0.00 -2.56
N GLU A 32 1.78 0.71 -2.78
CA GLU A 32 1.03 1.39 -1.71
C GLU A 32 0.41 0.38 -0.73
N PHE A 33 -0.15 -0.71 -1.25
CA PHE A 33 -0.71 -1.79 -0.42
C PHE A 33 0.36 -2.40 0.50
N TRP A 34 1.53 -2.71 -0.05
CA TRP A 34 2.66 -3.21 0.73
C TRP A 34 3.10 -2.23 1.82
N VAL A 35 3.13 -0.92 1.55
CA VAL A 35 3.49 0.10 2.55
C VAL A 35 2.44 0.21 3.66
N LYS A 36 1.15 0.16 3.33
CA LYS A 36 0.08 0.31 4.32
C LYS A 36 -0.06 -0.90 5.25
N TYR A 37 0.02 -2.11 4.69
CA TYR A 37 -0.32 -3.33 5.42
C TYR A 37 0.90 -4.14 5.87
N PHE A 38 2.07 -3.91 5.26
CA PHE A 38 3.32 -4.61 5.60
C PHE A 38 4.39 -3.59 6.00
N PRO A 39 4.42 -3.19 7.28
CA PRO A 39 5.46 -2.31 7.81
C PRO A 39 6.85 -2.93 7.62
N ALA A 40 7.88 -2.10 7.65
CA ALA A 40 9.27 -2.50 7.40
C ALA A 40 9.70 -3.68 8.28
N ASP A 41 9.18 -3.79 9.51
CA ASP A 41 9.48 -4.89 10.43
C ASP A 41 9.04 -6.27 9.91
N VAL A 42 7.92 -6.35 9.18
CA VAL A 42 7.46 -7.59 8.55
C VAL A 42 8.27 -7.92 7.30
N ARG A 43 8.77 -6.89 6.61
CA ARG A 43 9.69 -7.07 5.46
C ARG A 43 11.08 -7.53 5.91
N ASN A 44 11.55 -6.99 7.03
CA ASN A 44 12.86 -7.29 7.60
C ASN A 44 12.86 -8.61 8.40
N ARG A 45 11.76 -9.00 9.04
CA ARG A 45 11.65 -10.31 9.73
C ARG A 45 11.85 -11.50 8.81
N LYS A 46 11.41 -11.41 7.54
CA LYS A 46 11.70 -12.46 6.55
C LYS A 46 13.18 -12.55 6.16
N VAL A 47 14.00 -11.55 6.46
CA VAL A 47 15.47 -11.67 6.30
C VAL A 47 16.06 -12.41 7.51
N VAL A 48 15.50 -12.23 8.71
CA VAL A 48 16.00 -12.84 9.95
C VAL A 48 15.55 -14.29 10.13
N GLU A 49 14.37 -14.69 9.67
CA GLU A 49 13.93 -16.10 9.72
C GLU A 49 14.59 -17.00 8.65
N PHE A 50 15.34 -16.42 7.71
CA PHE A 50 16.08 -17.15 6.66
C PHE A 50 17.61 -17.07 6.80
N LEU A 51 18.12 -16.48 7.89
CA LEU A 51 19.53 -16.55 8.33
C LEU A 51 19.64 -17.51 9.52
#